data_AF-A0A1G2YWR7-F1
#
_entry.id   AF-A0A1G2YWR7-F1
#
_cell.length_a   1.000
_cell.length_b   1.000
_cell.length_c   1.000
_cell.angle_alpha   90.00
_cell.angle_beta   90.00
_cell.angle_gamma   90.00
#
_symmetry.space_group_name_H-M   'P 1'
#
loop_
_entity.id
_entity.type
_entity.pdbx_description
1 polymer ?
#
loop_
_entity_poly.entity_id
_entity_poly.type
_entity_poly.pdbx_seq_one_letter_code
_entity_poly.pdbx_strand_id
1 'polypeptide(L)' 'MNFLRWTGMGHRPIVVEDIETVYESWHKLRERGARVIYPSHGRPFPVTELGTPARRSLG' A
#
# COMPACT_ATOMS: atom_id res chain seq x y z
N MET A 1 -6.17 -13.43 19.24
CA MET A 1 -7.61 -13.17 19.03
C MET A 1 -7.76 -12.06 17.98
N ASN A 2 -8.52 -12.27 16.89
CA ASN A 2 -8.76 -11.22 15.89
C ASN A 2 -10.09 -10.51 16.19
N PHE A 3 -10.03 -9.42 16.95
CA PHE A 3 -11.19 -8.64 17.39
C PHE A 3 -11.98 -7.99 16.23
N LEU A 4 -11.34 -7.80 15.07
CA LEU A 4 -11.99 -7.21 13.89
C LEU A 4 -13.05 -8.13 13.28
N ARG A 5 -12.90 -9.46 13.42
CA ARG A 5 -13.92 -10.41 12.95
C ARG A 5 -15.18 -10.40 13.81
N TRP A 6 -15.04 -10.11 15.10
CA TRP A 6 -16.17 -10.09 16.03
C TRP A 6 -17.09 -8.87 15.79
N THR A 7 -16.54 -7.76 15.33
CA THR A 7 -17.29 -6.53 15.02
C THR A 7 -17.90 -6.53 13.61
N GLY A 8 -17.88 -7.65 12.89
CA GLY A 8 -18.39 -7.73 11.51
C GLY A 8 -17.51 -7.03 10.47
N MET A 9 -16.32 -6.54 10.84
CA MET A 9 -15.39 -5.90 9.91
C MET A 9 -14.63 -6.97 9.11
N GLY A 10 -15.12 -7.23 7.89
CA GLY A 10 -14.48 -8.15 6.93
C GLY A 10 -13.15 -7.66 6.36
N HIS A 11 -12.82 -6.38 6.56
CA HIS A 11 -11.61 -5.74 6.08
C HIS A 11 -10.89 -5.01 7.22
N ARG A 12 -9.57 -4.90 7.13
CA ARG A 12 -8.76 -4.11 8.07
C ARG A 12 -8.66 -2.69 7.53
N PRO A 13 -9.38 -1.70 8.08
CA PRO A 13 -9.28 -0.33 7.60
C PRO A 13 -7.84 0.16 7.81
N ILE A 14 -7.22 0.62 6.72
CA ILE A 14 -5.94 1.31 6.78
C ILE A 14 -6.28 2.80 6.74
N VAL A 15 -5.93 3.51 7.81
CA VAL A 15 -6.00 4.96 7.84
C VAL A 15 -4.64 5.49 7.41
N VAL A 16 -4.64 6.38 6.42
CA VAL A 16 -3.44 7.03 5.91
C VAL A 16 -3.68 8.54 5.97
N GLU A 17 -2.75 9.28 6.57
CA GLU A 17 -2.85 10.74 6.71
C GLU A 17 -2.64 11.44 5.36
N ASP A 18 -1.66 10.98 4.59
CA ASP A 18 -1.35 11.47 3.25
C ASP A 18 -1.08 10.30 2.30
N ILE A 19 -2.06 10.02 1.44
CA ILE A 19 -1.99 8.92 0.49
C ILE A 19 -0.95 9.17 -0.62
N GLU A 20 -0.72 10.42 -0.99
CA GLU A 20 0.26 10.78 -2.03
C GLU A 20 1.67 10.51 -1.53
N THR A 21 1.98 10.92 -0.29
CA THR A 21 3.28 10.63 0.34
C THR A 21 3.53 9.11 0.44
N VAL A 22 2.49 8.31 0.71
CA VAL A 22 2.63 6.84 0.72
C VAL A 22 2.98 6.30 -0.67
N TYR A 23 2.27 6.70 -1.72
CA TYR A 23 2.60 6.26 -3.08
C TYR A 23 4.00 6.70 -3.53
N GLU A 24 4.39 7.94 -3.22
CA GLU A 24 5.75 8.44 -3.48
C GLU A 24 6.82 7.61 -2.76
N SER A 25 6.55 7.18 -1.52
CA SER A 25 7.47 6.31 -0.78
C SER A 25 7.68 4.96 -1.49
N TRP A 26 6.63 4.39 -2.08
CA TRP A 26 6.69 3.14 -2.83
C TRP A 26 7.42 3.31 -4.17
N HIS A 27 7.23 4.46 -4.83
CA HIS A 27 7.96 4.79 -6.04
C HIS A 27 9.48 4.82 -5.81
N LYS A 28 9.92 5.46 -4.71
CA LYS A 28 11.33 5.53 -4.32
C LYS A 28 11.94 4.14 -4.11
N LEU A 29 11.17 3.17 -3.59
CA LEU A 29 11.64 1.79 -3.45
C LEU A 29 11.95 1.16 -4.81
N ARG A 30 11.04 1.34 -5.77
CA ARG A 30 11.21 0.85 -7.14
C ARG A 30 12.42 1.49 -7.83
N GLU A 31 12.56 2.82 -7.74
CA GLU A 31 13.69 3.56 -8.33
C GLU A 31 15.04 3.12 -7.77
N ARG A 32 15.09 2.72 -6.50
CA ARG A 32 16.31 2.22 -5.85
C ARG A 32 16.59 0.74 -6.14
N GLY A 33 15.83 0.10 -7.04
CA GLY A 33 16.08 -1.26 -7.50
C GLY A 33 15.49 -2.36 -6.61
N ALA A 34 14.51 -2.05 -5.76
CA ALA A 34 13.76 -3.09 -5.06
C ALA A 34 13.08 -4.04 -6.06
N ARG A 35 13.05 -5.35 -5.75
CA ARG A 35 12.46 -6.37 -6.64
C ARG A 35 11.22 -7.03 -6.05
N VAL A 36 11.17 -7.21 -4.74
CA VAL A 36 10.10 -7.88 -4.00
C VAL A 36 9.73 -7.02 -2.80
N ILE A 37 8.43 -6.85 -2.56
CA ILE A 37 7.87 -6.16 -1.40
C ILE A 37 7.43 -7.21 -0.37
N TYR A 38 7.84 -7.00 0.88
CA TYR A 38 7.43 -7.80 2.03
C TYR A 38 6.48 -6.97 2.89
N PRO A 39 5.15 -7.05 2.66
CA PRO A 39 4.19 -6.25 3.40
C PRO A 39 4.03 -6.76 4.85
N SER A 40 3.59 -5.88 5.75
CA SER A 40 3.28 -6.24 7.14
C SER A 40 2.15 -7.28 7.26
N HIS A 41 1.36 -7.48 6.21
CA HIS A 41 0.34 -8.51 6.11
C HIS A 41 0.18 -8.98 4.66
N GLY A 42 -0.13 -10.27 4.46
CA GLY A 42 -0.26 -10.88 3.13
C GLY A 42 0.98 -11.66 2.72
N ARG A 43 1.05 -12.06 1.44
CA ARG A 43 2.22 -12.72 0.85
C ARG A 43 3.14 -11.69 0.21
N PRO A 44 4.46 -11.93 0.16
CA PRO A 44 5.36 -11.11 -0.64
C PRO A 44 4.93 -11.06 -2.11
N PHE A 45 5.18 -9.94 -2.77
CA PHE A 45 4.79 -9.71 -4.17
C PHE A 45 5.87 -8.90 -4.92
N PRO A 46 5.99 -9.03 -6.25
CA PRO A 46 6.97 -8.27 -7.04
C PRO A 46 6.69 -6.77 -7.05
N VAL A 47 7.76 -5.96 -7.07
CA VAL A 47 7.69 -4.49 -7.08
C VAL A 47 6.86 -3.92 -8.24
N THR A 48 6.73 -4.68 -9.33
CA THR A 48 5.99 -4.32 -10.55
C THR A 48 4.49 -4.23 -10.34
N GLU A 49 3.96 -4.79 -9.25
CA GLU A 49 2.55 -4.65 -8.89
C GLU A 49 2.25 -3.33 -8.18
N LEU A 50 3.27 -2.57 -7.76
CA LEU A 50 3.07 -1.21 -7.26
C LEU A 50 2.60 -0.32 -8.43
N GLY A 51 1.37 0.17 -8.32
CA GLY A 51 0.77 1.07 -9.30
C GLY A 51 1.51 2.42 -9.39
N THR A 52 1.31 3.12 -10.50
CA THR A 52 1.76 4.50 -10.66
C THR A 52 0.82 5.42 -9.87
N PRO A 53 1.32 6.41 -9.10
CA PRO A 53 0.45 7.38 -8.43
C PRO A 53 -0.50 8.01 -9.46
N ALA A 54 -1.80 8.03 -9.13
CA ALA A 54 -2.80 8.63 -9.97
C ALA A 54 -2.57 10.14 -9.98
N ARG A 55 -1.98 10.69 -11.05
CA ARG A 55 -1.99 12.14 -11.28
C ARG A 55 -3.44 12.60 -11.33
N ARG A 56 -3.96 13.18 -10.25
CA ARG A 56 -5.18 13.99 -10.35
C ARG A 56 -4.82 15.22 -11.17
N SER A 57 -5.30 15.26 -12.41
CA SER A 57 -5.45 16.52 -13.13
C SER A 57 -6.39 17.39 -12.30
N LEU A 58 -5.81 18.38 -11.62
CA LEU A 58 -6.56 19.48 -11.03
C LEU A 58 -7.15 20.26 -12.22
N GLY A 59 -8.44 20.03 -12.48
CA GLY A 59 -9.28 20.89 -13.30
C GLY A 59 -9.99 21.90 -12.41
#